data_AF-A0A1Y4LX54-F1
#
_entry.id   AF-A0A1Y4LX54-F1
#
_cell.length_a   1.000
_cell.length_b   1.000
_cell.length_c   1.000
_cell.angle_alpha   90.00
_cell.angle_beta   90.00
_cell.angle_gamma   90.00
#
_symmetry.space_group_name_H-M   'P 1'
#
loop_
_entity.id
_entity.type
_entity.pdbx_description
1 polymer ?
#
loop_
_entity_poly.entity_id
_entity_poly.type
_entity_poly.pdbx_seq_one_letter_code
_entity_poly.pdbx_strand_id
1 'polypeptide(L)'
;MRRNGYWFGCLLGAVLLLAGCQGTEEPLTTVEGPDWREETPVWSMVSTAPEDFGITYDDLTDLDGYPLDKLAAYCLGADGVFAEDGFDQLYCRFVEAPRTWVTYVSLLPEEEQKILCEHTALAAASWYADSNEFSENLDVLETAYSSGAEQVVVSRLRSEYENAAV
;
A
#
# COMPACT_ATOMS: atom_id res chain seq x y z
N MET A 1 -46.74 -74.05 18.47
CA MET A 1 -48.20 -73.88 18.26
C MET A 1 -48.52 -72.40 18.29
N ARG A 2 -49.27 -71.93 17.25
CA ARG A 2 -49.96 -70.62 17.07
C ARG A 2 -49.06 -69.39 16.80
N ARG A 3 -48.90 -68.97 15.53
CA ARG A 3 -49.80 -68.17 14.63
C ARG A 3 -49.48 -66.67 14.79
N ASN A 4 -49.27 -65.81 13.79
CA ASN A 4 -49.39 -65.75 12.32
C ASN A 4 -48.30 -64.73 11.85
N GLY A 5 -47.71 -64.76 10.64
CA GLY A 5 -48.30 -64.31 9.35
C GLY A 5 -48.72 -62.82 9.42
N TYR A 6 -48.36 -61.87 8.56
CA TYR A 6 -48.00 -61.80 7.13
C TYR A 6 -47.45 -60.36 6.88
N TRP A 7 -46.33 -60.15 6.18
CA TRP A 7 -46.24 -59.85 4.73
C TRP A 7 -46.28 -58.34 4.39
N PHE A 8 -45.50 -57.95 3.36
CA PHE A 8 -45.09 -56.61 2.89
C PHE A 8 -43.91 -56.00 3.64
N GLY A 9 -42.74 -55.78 3.04
CA GLY A 9 -42.37 -55.78 1.63
C GLY A 9 -41.35 -54.67 1.43
N CYS A 10 -40.18 -55.06 0.92
CA CYS A 10 -39.11 -54.25 0.37
C CYS A 10 -39.55 -52.89 -0.17
N LEU A 11 -38.74 -51.85 0.06
CA LEU A 11 -37.90 -51.31 -1.01
C LEU A 11 -37.00 -50.19 -0.49
N LEU A 12 -35.70 -50.37 -0.74
CA LEU A 12 -34.79 -49.25 -0.98
C LEU A 12 -35.42 -48.34 -2.05
N GLY A 13 -35.54 -47.06 -1.73
CA GLY A 13 -35.95 -46.03 -2.68
C GLY A 13 -35.10 -44.81 -2.44
N ALA A 14 -33.96 -44.74 -3.12
CA ALA A 14 -33.15 -43.54 -3.23
C ALA A 14 -34.00 -42.42 -3.84
N VAL A 15 -34.19 -41.33 -3.09
CA VAL A 15 -34.77 -40.10 -3.64
C VAL A 15 -33.61 -39.27 -4.18
N LEU A 16 -33.45 -39.33 -5.50
CA LEU A 16 -32.72 -38.35 -6.29
C LEU A 16 -33.47 -37.02 -6.23
N LEU A 17 -32.94 -36.04 -5.51
CA LEU A 17 -33.30 -34.63 -5.72
C LEU A 17 -32.25 -34.02 -6.66
N LEU A 18 -32.53 -34.15 -7.96
CA LEU A 18 -32.04 -33.22 -8.96
C LEU A 18 -32.95 -31.98 -8.91
N ALA A 19 -32.49 -30.96 -8.20
CA ALA A 19 -32.95 -29.58 -8.32
C ALA A 19 -31.69 -28.76 -8.01
N GLY A 20 -30.94 -28.28 -8.99
CA GLY A 20 -31.36 -27.37 -10.03
C GLY A 20 -30.40 -26.20 -9.89
N CYS A 21 -29.55 -25.99 -10.89
CA CYS A 21 -28.60 -24.89 -10.93
C CYS A 21 -29.36 -23.57 -10.77
N GLN A 22 -29.22 -22.96 -9.60
CA GLN A 22 -29.17 -21.51 -9.48
C GLN A 22 -27.95 -21.28 -8.62
N GLY A 23 -26.85 -20.89 -9.29
CA GLY A 23 -25.76 -20.26 -8.60
C GLY A 23 -26.37 -19.08 -7.87
N THR A 24 -26.48 -19.20 -6.56
CA THR A 24 -26.42 -18.01 -5.74
C THR A 24 -25.03 -17.49 -6.01
N GLU A 25 -24.94 -16.54 -6.94
CA GLU A 25 -23.94 -15.49 -6.88
C GLU A 25 -24.11 -14.94 -5.47
N GLU A 26 -23.35 -15.50 -4.52
CA GLU A 26 -22.94 -14.78 -3.33
C GLU A 26 -22.58 -13.40 -3.89
N PRO A 27 -23.27 -12.32 -3.48
CA PRO A 27 -22.83 -11.01 -3.92
C PRO A 27 -21.37 -11.00 -3.53
N LEU A 28 -20.47 -10.81 -4.51
CA LEU A 28 -19.09 -10.55 -4.22
C LEU A 28 -19.17 -9.46 -3.16
N THR A 29 -18.94 -9.83 -1.91
CA THR A 29 -18.64 -8.88 -0.87
C THR A 29 -17.37 -8.30 -1.41
N THR A 30 -17.50 -7.17 -2.12
CA THR A 30 -16.44 -6.22 -2.30
C THR A 30 -15.80 -6.16 -0.93
N VAL A 31 -14.61 -6.73 -0.82
CA VAL A 31 -13.79 -6.49 0.34
C VAL A 31 -13.60 -4.99 0.27
N GLU A 32 -14.38 -4.26 1.07
CA GLU A 32 -14.08 -2.87 1.34
C GLU A 32 -12.73 -2.93 2.05
N GLY A 33 -11.67 -2.81 1.24
CA GLY A 33 -10.37 -2.41 1.76
C GLY A 33 -10.57 -1.08 2.47
N PRO A 34 -9.89 -0.85 3.61
CA PRO A 34 -10.12 0.32 4.44
C PRO A 34 -10.13 1.63 3.61
N ASP A 35 -11.24 2.37 3.71
CA ASP A 35 -11.61 3.62 3.03
C ASP A 35 -10.65 4.82 3.27
N TRP A 36 -9.54 4.70 4.01
CA TRP A 36 -9.05 5.85 4.78
C TRP A 36 -7.55 6.20 4.70
N ARG A 37 -6.84 5.85 3.62
CA ARG A 37 -5.44 6.31 3.42
C ARG A 37 -5.20 7.05 2.10
N GLU A 38 -6.14 7.91 1.75
CA GLU A 38 -6.02 8.85 0.65
C GLU A 38 -5.97 10.27 1.24
N GLU A 39 -4.90 11.01 0.96
CA GLU A 39 -5.02 12.48 1.01
C GLU A 39 -5.70 12.89 -0.29
N THR A 40 -6.54 13.94 -0.28
CA THR A 40 -7.03 14.54 -1.52
C THR A 40 -5.96 15.49 -2.05
N PRO A 41 -5.20 15.13 -3.11
CA PRO A 41 -4.09 15.94 -3.55
C PRO A 41 -4.56 17.21 -4.25
N VAL A 42 -3.94 18.35 -3.93
CA VAL A 42 -4.21 19.67 -4.56
C VAL A 42 -3.11 20.03 -5.57
N TRP A 43 -2.28 19.07 -6.00
CA TRP A 43 -1.08 19.32 -6.79
C TRP A 43 -1.42 19.87 -8.18
N SER A 44 -1.25 21.18 -8.36
CA SER A 44 -1.50 21.86 -9.65
C SER A 44 -0.32 21.75 -10.62
N MET A 45 0.89 21.52 -10.08
CA MET A 45 2.14 21.25 -10.79
C MET A 45 3.06 20.47 -9.86
N VAL A 46 3.73 19.43 -10.37
CA VAL A 46 4.72 18.66 -9.61
C VAL A 46 6.06 19.37 -9.78
N SER A 47 6.51 20.07 -8.74
CA SER A 47 7.86 20.62 -8.65
C SER A 47 8.66 19.87 -7.59
N THR A 48 9.95 19.71 -7.84
CA THR A 48 10.92 19.10 -6.93
C THR A 48 11.99 20.08 -6.46
N ALA A 49 11.97 21.32 -6.94
CA ALA A 49 12.91 22.36 -6.52
C ALA A 49 12.48 22.92 -5.14
N PRO A 50 13.32 22.85 -4.09
CA PRO A 50 12.99 23.39 -2.78
C PRO A 50 12.58 24.87 -2.82
N GLU A 51 13.19 25.65 -3.72
CA GLU A 51 12.96 27.10 -3.83
C GLU A 51 11.54 27.44 -4.28
N ASP A 52 10.91 26.57 -5.08
CA ASP A 52 9.52 26.75 -5.54
C ASP A 52 8.52 26.69 -4.37
N PHE A 53 8.93 26.05 -3.26
CA PHE A 53 8.16 25.97 -2.02
C PHE A 53 8.64 26.94 -0.94
N GLY A 54 9.61 27.81 -1.26
CA GLY A 54 10.22 28.73 -0.32
C GLY A 54 11.01 28.05 0.80
N ILE A 55 11.54 26.84 0.54
CA ILE A 55 12.37 26.11 1.50
C ILE A 55 13.77 26.72 1.50
N THR A 56 14.28 26.99 2.70
CA THR A 56 15.71 27.27 2.94
C THR A 56 16.20 26.34 4.04
N TYR A 57 17.46 25.92 3.96
CA TYR A 57 18.10 25.00 4.92
C TYR A 57 18.95 25.76 5.95
N ASP A 58 18.42 26.90 6.42
CA ASP A 58 19.14 27.77 7.35
C ASP A 58 18.94 27.33 8.82
N ASP A 59 17.76 26.80 9.15
CA ASP A 59 17.37 26.34 10.48
C ASP A 59 16.49 25.09 10.38
N LEU A 60 16.57 24.19 11.38
CA LEU A 60 15.67 23.04 11.48
C LEU A 60 14.23 23.54 11.59
N THR A 61 13.41 23.11 10.64
CA THR A 61 12.01 23.49 10.53
C THR A 61 11.13 22.32 10.94
N ASP A 62 10.02 22.61 11.62
CA ASP A 62 8.99 21.59 11.86
C ASP A 62 8.37 21.17 10.52
N LEU A 63 8.61 19.91 10.14
CA LEU A 63 8.13 19.33 8.90
C LEU A 63 6.71 18.75 9.06
N ASP A 64 6.20 18.67 10.28
CA ASP A 64 4.85 18.18 10.53
C ASP A 64 3.82 19.04 9.77
N GLY A 65 2.96 18.37 9.01
CA GLY A 65 1.94 19.05 8.21
C GLY A 65 2.44 19.65 6.90
N TYR A 66 3.71 19.45 6.52
CA TYR A 66 4.12 19.68 5.13
C TYR A 66 3.26 18.81 4.20
N PRO A 67 2.70 19.40 3.12
CA PRO A 67 2.07 18.61 2.08
C PRO A 67 3.13 17.77 1.36
N LEU A 68 2.73 16.62 0.83
CA LEU A 68 3.66 15.64 0.29
C LEU A 68 4.60 16.18 -0.81
N ASP A 69 4.11 17.09 -1.66
CA ASP A 69 4.90 17.73 -2.71
C ASP A 69 6.03 18.58 -2.15
N LYS A 70 5.71 19.42 -1.16
CA LYS A 70 6.69 20.21 -0.43
C LYS A 70 7.67 19.34 0.34
N LEU A 71 7.19 18.27 0.99
CA LEU A 71 8.04 17.35 1.73
C LEU A 71 9.03 16.63 0.80
N ALA A 72 8.57 16.15 -0.36
CA ALA A 72 9.44 15.54 -1.34
C ALA A 72 10.50 16.52 -1.88
N ALA A 73 10.11 17.75 -2.21
CA ALA A 73 11.06 18.79 -2.60
C ALA A 73 12.08 19.08 -1.50
N TYR A 74 11.62 19.16 -0.23
CA TYR A 74 12.50 19.29 0.92
C TYR A 74 13.52 18.14 0.98
N CYS A 75 13.07 16.89 0.88
CA CYS A 75 13.94 15.71 0.89
C CYS A 75 14.97 15.71 -0.25
N LEU A 76 14.57 16.12 -1.45
CA LEU A 76 15.44 16.09 -2.64
C LEU A 76 16.54 17.16 -2.60
N GLY A 77 16.33 18.27 -1.89
CA GLY A 77 17.35 19.31 -1.70
C GLY A 77 18.12 19.22 -0.39
N ALA A 78 17.67 18.40 0.56
CA ALA A 78 18.24 18.34 1.89
C ALA A 78 19.55 17.53 1.94
N ASP A 79 20.44 17.91 2.84
CA ASP A 79 21.63 17.15 3.20
C ASP A 79 21.79 17.02 4.73
N GLY A 80 22.70 16.15 5.16
CA GLY A 80 23.03 15.97 6.58
C GLY A 80 21.81 15.78 7.49
N VAL A 81 21.73 16.60 8.54
CA VAL A 81 20.63 16.53 9.52
C VAL A 81 19.27 16.91 8.92
N PHE A 82 19.24 17.78 7.91
CA PHE A 82 18.01 18.14 7.22
C PHE A 82 17.46 16.94 6.46
N ALA A 83 18.35 16.15 5.83
CA ALA A 83 17.96 14.95 5.11
C ALA A 83 17.44 13.87 6.06
N GLU A 84 18.09 13.67 7.20
CA GLU A 84 17.63 12.69 8.20
C GLU A 84 16.20 12.97 8.65
N ASP A 85 15.90 14.21 9.09
CA ASP A 85 14.57 14.61 9.55
C ASP A 85 13.53 14.57 8.40
N GLY A 86 13.94 14.99 7.20
CA GLY A 86 13.09 14.93 6.01
C GLY A 86 12.66 13.52 5.63
N PHE A 87 13.62 12.58 5.57
CA PHE A 87 13.31 11.21 5.20
C PHE A 87 12.57 10.45 6.29
N ASP A 88 12.73 10.83 7.56
CA ASP A 88 11.92 10.30 8.65
C ASP A 88 10.44 10.63 8.46
N GLN A 89 10.18 11.89 8.15
CA GLN A 89 8.84 12.38 7.87
C GLN A 89 8.28 11.83 6.57
N LEU A 90 9.10 11.63 5.54
CA LEU A 90 8.68 10.98 4.30
C LEU A 90 8.26 9.53 4.52
N TYR A 91 8.99 8.80 5.38
CA TYR A 91 8.59 7.46 5.81
C TYR A 91 7.24 7.48 6.53
N CYS A 92 7.05 8.37 7.50
CA CYS A 92 5.77 8.53 8.19
C CYS A 92 4.62 8.78 7.21
N ARG A 93 4.83 9.64 6.20
CA ARG A 93 3.82 9.86 5.14
C ARG A 93 3.51 8.64 4.30
N PHE A 94 4.51 7.80 3.98
CA PHE A 94 4.23 6.54 3.30
C PHE A 94 3.36 5.62 4.18
N VAL A 95 3.67 5.51 5.47
CA VAL A 95 2.89 4.68 6.40
C VAL A 95 1.45 5.20 6.51
N GLU A 96 1.27 6.51 6.68
CA GLU A 96 -0.04 7.14 6.81
C GLU A 96 -0.90 7.08 5.53
N ALA A 97 -0.28 7.27 4.36
CA ALA A 97 -0.99 7.42 3.09
C ALA A 97 -0.25 6.74 1.90
N PRO A 98 -0.08 5.40 1.91
CA PRO A 98 0.79 4.70 0.97
C PRO A 98 0.36 4.84 -0.49
N ARG A 99 -0.95 4.93 -0.77
CA ARG A 99 -1.45 5.10 -2.15
C ARG A 99 -1.13 6.50 -2.67
N THR A 100 -1.42 7.53 -1.88
CA THR A 100 -1.06 8.92 -2.18
C THR A 100 0.43 9.06 -2.44
N TRP A 101 1.25 8.45 -1.58
CA TRP A 101 2.70 8.47 -1.70
C TRP A 101 3.16 7.87 -3.03
N VAL A 102 2.70 6.65 -3.35
CA VAL A 102 3.06 5.97 -4.61
C VAL A 102 2.58 6.74 -5.83
N THR A 103 1.34 7.25 -5.80
CA THR A 103 0.79 8.05 -6.90
C THR A 103 1.56 9.36 -7.09
N TYR A 104 2.01 10.01 -6.02
CA TYR A 104 2.83 11.21 -6.15
C TYR A 104 4.19 10.87 -6.77
N VAL A 105 4.88 9.87 -6.20
CA VAL A 105 6.22 9.49 -6.65
C VAL A 105 6.20 8.97 -8.09
N SER A 106 5.12 8.32 -8.55
CA SER A 106 4.99 7.85 -9.94
C SER A 106 4.97 8.98 -10.98
N LEU A 107 4.66 10.22 -10.56
CA LEU A 107 4.66 11.40 -11.41
C LEU A 107 6.04 12.05 -11.56
N LEU A 108 7.01 11.66 -10.72
CA LEU A 108 8.34 12.27 -10.70
C LEU A 108 9.27 11.70 -11.78
N PRO A 109 10.27 12.47 -12.24
CA PRO A 109 11.46 11.96 -12.90
C PRO A 109 12.07 10.73 -12.21
N GLU A 110 12.57 9.78 -13.02
CA GLU A 110 13.09 8.50 -12.51
C GLU A 110 14.19 8.65 -11.46
N GLU A 111 15.04 9.67 -11.59
CA GLU A 111 16.13 9.89 -10.64
C GLU A 111 15.62 10.30 -9.26
N GLU A 112 14.58 11.12 -9.21
CA GLU A 112 13.95 11.55 -7.96
C GLU A 112 13.17 10.40 -7.33
N GLN A 113 12.51 9.57 -8.15
CA GLN A 113 11.88 8.33 -7.66
C GLN A 113 12.89 7.43 -6.95
N LYS A 114 14.10 7.26 -7.50
CA LYS A 114 15.15 6.44 -6.88
C LYS A 114 15.51 6.96 -5.50
N ILE A 115 15.82 8.24 -5.40
CA ILE A 115 16.22 8.87 -4.13
C ILE A 115 15.12 8.68 -3.08
N LEU A 116 13.87 9.02 -3.43
CA LEU A 116 12.76 8.91 -2.48
C LEU A 116 12.47 7.45 -2.08
N CYS A 117 12.52 6.51 -3.02
CA CYS A 117 12.34 5.08 -2.72
C CYS A 117 13.46 4.53 -1.84
N GLU A 118 14.72 4.79 -2.19
CA GLU A 118 15.90 4.33 -1.44
C GLU A 118 15.84 4.82 0.00
N HIS A 119 15.68 6.12 0.20
CA HIS A 119 15.71 6.68 1.55
C HIS A 119 14.48 6.32 2.39
N THR A 120 13.30 6.18 1.78
CA THR A 120 12.10 5.70 2.49
C THR A 120 12.29 4.25 2.96
N ALA A 121 12.84 3.39 2.10
CA ALA A 121 13.17 2.01 2.44
C ALA A 121 14.27 1.91 3.51
N LEU A 122 15.31 2.74 3.41
CA LEU A 122 16.38 2.80 4.40
C LEU A 122 15.87 3.25 5.78
N ALA A 123 14.98 4.24 5.83
CA ALA A 123 14.34 4.67 7.08
C ALA A 123 13.54 3.51 7.71
N ALA A 124 12.73 2.81 6.91
CA ALA A 124 11.96 1.66 7.35
C ALA A 124 12.84 0.55 7.98
N ALA A 125 13.95 0.21 7.31
CA ALA A 125 14.87 -0.83 7.78
C ALA A 125 15.73 -0.38 8.98
N SER A 126 16.24 0.86 8.94
CA SER A 126 17.28 1.32 9.87
C SER A 126 16.72 1.93 11.16
N TRP A 127 15.59 2.62 11.08
CA TRP A 127 15.05 3.39 12.20
C TRP A 127 13.83 2.74 12.83
N TYR A 128 13.04 2.05 12.01
CA TYR A 128 11.77 1.46 12.42
C TYR A 128 11.80 -0.06 12.55
N ALA A 129 12.97 -0.67 12.36
CA ALA A 129 13.25 -2.09 12.59
C ALA A 129 12.24 -3.06 11.94
N ASP A 130 11.85 -2.78 10.69
CA ASP A 130 10.81 -3.53 9.97
C ASP A 130 9.52 -3.58 10.79
N SER A 131 8.96 -2.41 11.08
CA SER A 131 7.59 -2.38 11.57
C SER A 131 6.72 -3.06 10.52
N ASN A 132 5.97 -4.09 10.92
CA ASN A 132 5.09 -4.85 10.03
C ASN A 132 4.22 -3.95 9.13
N GLU A 133 3.90 -2.73 9.58
CA GLU A 133 3.08 -1.80 8.84
C GLU A 133 3.67 -1.38 7.47
N PHE A 134 5.00 -1.23 7.35
CA PHE A 134 5.63 -0.86 6.08
C PHE A 134 5.54 -2.00 5.06
N SER A 135 5.91 -3.21 5.47
CA SER A 135 5.87 -4.41 4.62
C SER A 135 4.43 -4.83 4.29
N GLU A 136 3.50 -4.74 5.23
CA GLU A 136 2.06 -4.96 4.99
C GLU A 136 1.50 -3.94 3.97
N ASN A 137 1.89 -2.65 4.06
CA ASN A 137 1.50 -1.66 3.07
C ASN A 137 2.05 -2.00 1.67
N LEU A 138 3.31 -2.44 1.58
CA LEU A 138 3.90 -2.88 0.31
C LEU A 138 3.15 -4.06 -0.31
N ASP A 139 2.73 -5.04 0.47
CA ASP A 139 1.97 -6.20 -0.01
C ASP A 139 0.59 -5.77 -0.58
N VAL A 140 -0.07 -4.82 0.09
CA VAL A 140 -1.31 -4.22 -0.38
C VAL A 140 -1.10 -3.47 -1.70
N LEU A 141 -0.04 -2.66 -1.78
CA LEU A 141 0.28 -1.86 -2.96
C LEU A 141 0.62 -2.71 -4.18
N GLU A 142 1.35 -3.81 -4.01
CA GLU A 142 1.66 -4.74 -5.11
C GLU A 142 0.42 -5.43 -5.67
N THR A 143 -0.51 -5.77 -4.79
CA THR A 143 -1.80 -6.34 -5.20
C THR A 143 -2.62 -5.29 -5.96
N ALA A 144 -2.57 -4.02 -5.52
CA ALA A 144 -3.33 -2.93 -6.13
C ALA A 144 -2.76 -2.47 -7.48
N TYR A 145 -1.43 -2.43 -7.64
CA TYR A 145 -0.74 -1.90 -8.79
C TYR A 145 0.00 -2.99 -9.57
N SER A 146 -0.73 -3.65 -10.47
CA SER A 146 -0.20 -4.76 -11.28
C SER A 146 0.49 -4.32 -12.59
N SER A 147 0.39 -3.04 -12.95
CA SER A 147 1.06 -2.44 -14.12
C SER A 147 1.06 -0.91 -14.02
N GLY A 148 1.81 -0.23 -14.89
CA GLY A 148 1.83 1.23 -14.96
C GLY A 148 2.97 1.88 -14.16
N ALA A 149 2.94 3.20 -14.03
CA ALA A 149 3.99 3.97 -13.37
C ALA A 149 4.06 3.68 -11.86
N GLU A 150 2.89 3.53 -11.22
CA GLU A 150 2.77 3.18 -9.81
C GLU A 150 3.40 1.81 -9.53
N GLN A 151 3.17 0.83 -10.41
CA GLN A 151 3.78 -0.50 -10.26
C GLN A 151 5.31 -0.43 -10.30
N VAL A 152 5.89 0.42 -11.17
CA VAL A 152 7.33 0.63 -11.22
C VAL A 152 7.86 1.19 -9.90
N VAL A 153 7.17 2.17 -9.32
CA VAL A 153 7.54 2.76 -8.02
C VAL A 153 7.42 1.73 -6.90
N VAL A 154 6.33 0.96 -6.84
CA VAL A 154 6.13 -0.08 -5.81
C VAL A 154 7.22 -1.15 -5.90
N SER A 155 7.51 -1.65 -7.10
CA SER A 155 8.57 -2.65 -7.28
C SER A 155 9.96 -2.11 -6.94
N ARG A 156 10.22 -0.82 -7.22
CA ARG A 156 11.46 -0.16 -6.80
C ARG A 156 11.54 -0.08 -5.29
N LEU A 157 10.49 0.44 -4.64
CA LEU A 157 10.44 0.57 -3.18
C LEU A 157 10.62 -0.78 -2.48
N ARG A 158 10.00 -1.85 -2.97
CA ARG A 158 10.22 -3.21 -2.45
C ARG A 158 11.67 -3.66 -2.63
N SER A 159 12.25 -3.46 -3.82
CA SER A 159 13.64 -3.85 -4.07
C SER A 159 14.61 -3.11 -3.14
N GLU A 160 14.43 -1.81 -2.92
CA GLU A 160 15.27 -1.05 -2.00
C GLU A 160 15.09 -1.52 -0.55
N TYR A 161 13.85 -1.85 -0.17
CA TYR A 161 13.54 -2.35 1.15
C TYR A 161 14.18 -3.71 1.44
N GLU A 162 14.09 -4.65 0.50
CA GLU A 162 14.74 -5.95 0.60
C GLU A 162 16.27 -5.83 0.65
N ASN A 163 16.86 -4.86 -0.08
CA ASN A 163 18.29 -4.62 -0.05
C ASN A 163 18.75 -3.99 1.28
N ALA A 164 17.94 -3.12 1.87
CA ALA A 164 18.24 -2.43 3.12
C ALA A 164 18.10 -3.32 4.36
N ALA A 165 17.30 -4.38 4.28
CA ALA A 165 17.03 -5.30 5.39
C ALA A 165 18.10 -6.40 5.59
N VAL A 166 19.17 -6.42 4.78
CA VAL A 166 20.25 -7.43 4.79
C VAL A 166 21.47 -6.95 5.59
#